data_AF-D0NTB6-F1
#
_entry.id   AF-D0NTB6-F1
#
_cell.length_a   1.000
_cell.length_b   1.000
_cell.length_c   1.000
_cell.angle_alpha   90.00
_cell.angle_beta   90.00
_cell.angle_gamma   90.00
#
_symmetry.space_group_name_H-M   'P 1'
#
loop_
_entity.id
_entity.type
_entity.pdbx_description
1 polymer ?
#
loop_
_entity_poly.entity_id
_entity_poly.type
_entity_poly.pdbx_seq_one_letter_code
_entity_poly.pdbx_strand_id
1 'polypeptide(L)'
;MKLRILHCPSLEVPTSFQDFSGLEDLLVYNSTILDWNDEAALSNATHPEMKQMIFLRVNMTNGTLPQGFQSFDFPAYLFQIVFSETNLETLPDDLDAKWPASSVIQLENSQLATVPSGLVRLQPYYLALTGNPITSVPSELFKGNIQFIFLGRTKVNKLPGNVTPTSLSVLDITNTNISYFPSWIDPLVEATLDVYPTIVAALPVLHSSFEVLFSRCAATTDSCSGFDHMKVSVAIIHTTQKSTLTQERRHRYN
;
A
#
# COMPACT_ATOMS: atom_id res chain seq x y z
N MET A 1 -5.70 -8.08 22.71
CA MET A 1 -6.94 -8.82 22.33
C MET A 1 -7.16 -8.74 20.82
N LYS A 2 -7.85 -9.70 20.20
CA LYS A 2 -8.15 -9.68 18.75
C LYS A 2 -9.66 -9.77 18.51
N LEU A 3 -10.22 -8.84 17.73
CA LEU A 3 -11.61 -8.88 17.27
C LEU A 3 -11.66 -9.24 15.78
N ARG A 4 -12.54 -10.17 15.42
CA ARG A 4 -12.75 -10.60 14.04
C ARG A 4 -14.23 -10.51 13.69
N ILE A 5 -14.55 -9.79 12.62
CA ILE A 5 -15.89 -9.65 12.07
C ILE A 5 -15.86 -10.25 10.66
N LEU A 6 -16.56 -11.36 10.45
CA LEU A 6 -16.44 -12.15 9.24
C LEU A 6 -17.82 -12.34 8.62
N HIS A 7 -17.94 -12.16 7.31
CA HIS A 7 -19.14 -12.52 6.55
C HIS A 7 -20.41 -11.77 7.01
N CYS A 8 -20.27 -10.50 7.37
CA CYS A 8 -21.38 -9.64 7.81
C CYS A 8 -21.85 -8.75 6.66
N PRO A 9 -22.94 -9.08 5.94
CA PRO A 9 -23.40 -8.31 4.77
C PRO A 9 -24.08 -6.98 5.14
N SER A 10 -24.32 -6.73 6.42
CA SER A 10 -25.00 -5.54 6.94
C SER A 10 -24.44 -5.21 8.32
N LEU A 11 -23.15 -4.88 8.37
CA LEU A 11 -22.43 -4.57 9.60
C LEU A 11 -22.75 -3.14 10.04
N GLU A 12 -23.37 -3.04 11.21
CA GLU A 12 -23.55 -1.80 11.98
C GLU A 12 -22.76 -1.96 13.28
N VAL A 13 -21.80 -1.07 13.53
CA VAL A 13 -20.93 -1.18 14.71
C VAL A 13 -21.54 -0.40 15.87
N PRO A 14 -21.95 -1.07 16.97
CA PRO A 14 -22.60 -0.40 18.09
C PRO A 14 -21.58 0.31 18.99
N THR A 15 -22.07 1.21 19.85
CA THR A 15 -21.27 1.94 20.84
C THR A 15 -20.58 1.04 21.87
N SER A 16 -21.08 -0.17 22.11
CA SER A 16 -20.39 -1.17 22.94
C SER A 16 -19.03 -1.61 22.36
N PHE A 17 -18.72 -1.25 21.11
CA PHE A 17 -17.37 -1.37 20.59
C PHE A 17 -16.34 -0.63 21.46
N GLN A 18 -16.72 0.48 22.10
CA GLN A 18 -15.86 1.22 23.02
C GLN A 18 -15.40 0.43 24.24
N ASP A 19 -16.09 -0.66 24.60
CA ASP A 19 -15.76 -1.47 25.78
C ASP A 19 -14.50 -2.32 25.56
N PHE A 20 -14.03 -2.45 24.32
CA PHE A 20 -12.86 -3.26 23.93
C PHE A 20 -11.51 -2.57 24.22
N SER A 21 -11.30 -2.11 25.45
CA SER A 21 -10.08 -1.40 25.88
C SER A 21 -8.75 -2.12 25.64
N GLY A 22 -8.76 -3.46 25.66
CA GLY A 22 -7.58 -4.27 25.35
C GLY A 22 -7.41 -4.64 23.88
N LEU A 23 -8.17 -4.03 22.96
CA LEU A 23 -8.14 -4.38 21.53
C LEU A 23 -6.80 -4.01 20.92
N GLU A 24 -6.13 -5.01 20.36
CA GLU A 24 -4.84 -4.85 19.66
C GLU A 24 -5.02 -5.01 18.15
N ASP A 25 -5.82 -6.01 17.76
CA ASP A 25 -5.99 -6.39 16.36
C ASP A 25 -7.48 -6.40 15.97
N LEU A 26 -7.84 -5.65 14.94
CA LEU A 26 -9.15 -5.68 14.30
C LEU A 26 -9.03 -6.29 12.90
N LEU A 27 -9.81 -7.32 12.62
CA LEU A 27 -9.97 -7.87 11.27
C LEU A 27 -11.45 -7.84 10.87
N VAL A 28 -11.75 -7.21 9.74
CA VAL A 28 -13.04 -7.29 9.07
C VAL A 28 -12.84 -7.96 7.71
N TYR A 29 -13.56 -9.06 7.47
CA TYR A 29 -13.42 -9.83 6.24
C TYR A 29 -14.77 -10.07 5.57
N ASN A 30 -14.80 -9.89 4.25
CA ASN A 30 -15.93 -10.25 3.40
C ASN A 30 -17.27 -9.73 3.96
N SER A 31 -17.33 -8.44 4.22
CA SER A 31 -18.43 -7.79 4.95
C SER A 31 -18.80 -6.46 4.30
N THR A 32 -19.99 -5.93 4.60
CA THR A 32 -20.43 -4.60 4.19
C THR A 32 -20.71 -3.77 5.43
N ILE A 33 -19.91 -2.73 5.67
CA ILE A 33 -20.13 -1.74 6.72
C ILE A 33 -21.22 -0.78 6.23
N LEU A 34 -22.39 -0.89 6.85
CA LEU A 34 -23.50 0.04 6.64
C LEU A 34 -23.34 1.27 7.52
N ASP A 35 -23.04 1.05 8.81
CA ASP A 35 -22.79 2.12 9.77
C ASP A 35 -21.60 1.80 10.69
N TRP A 36 -20.73 2.79 10.83
CA TRP A 36 -19.69 2.83 11.84
C TRP A 36 -19.43 4.32 12.10
N ASN A 37 -20.30 4.88 12.92
CA ASN A 37 -20.32 6.29 13.26
C ASN A 37 -19.25 6.66 14.31
N ASP A 38 -19.23 7.94 14.69
CA ASP A 38 -18.29 8.53 15.64
C ASP A 38 -18.52 8.09 17.10
N GLU A 39 -19.74 7.70 17.49
CA GLU A 39 -20.02 7.15 18.82
C GLU A 39 -19.33 5.80 19.06
N ALA A 40 -19.01 5.07 17.98
CA ALA A 40 -18.26 3.82 18.00
C ALA A 40 -16.81 3.97 17.46
N ALA A 41 -16.23 5.16 17.52
CA ALA A 41 -14.91 5.42 16.94
C ALA A 41 -13.74 4.69 17.60
N LEU A 42 -12.77 4.24 16.80
CA LEU A 42 -11.44 3.92 17.30
C LEU A 42 -10.81 5.19 17.84
N SER A 43 -10.50 5.19 19.14
CA SER A 43 -9.82 6.30 19.81
C SER A 43 -8.76 5.79 20.78
N ASN A 44 -7.77 6.61 21.11
CA ASN A 44 -6.73 6.30 22.07
C ASN A 44 -7.32 6.22 23.49
N ALA A 45 -8.33 7.00 23.81
CA ALA A 45 -9.04 6.94 25.09
C ALA A 45 -9.70 5.58 25.36
N THR A 46 -10.27 4.94 24.32
CA THR A 46 -11.01 3.68 24.46
C THR A 46 -10.31 2.46 23.89
N HIS A 47 -9.31 2.64 23.03
CA HIS A 47 -8.54 1.57 22.39
C HIS A 47 -7.03 1.87 22.41
N PRO A 48 -6.42 2.11 23.58
CA PRO A 48 -5.01 2.52 23.68
C PRO A 48 -4.01 1.46 23.19
N GLU A 49 -4.41 0.18 23.23
CA GLU A 49 -3.55 -0.96 22.86
C GLU A 49 -3.61 -1.31 21.36
N MET A 50 -4.35 -0.52 20.57
CA MET A 50 -4.61 -0.81 19.17
C MET A 50 -3.32 -0.75 18.34
N LYS A 51 -3.04 -1.82 17.61
CA LYS A 51 -1.78 -2.05 16.87
C LYS A 51 -2.02 -2.20 15.37
N GLN A 52 -3.08 -2.92 15.00
CA GLN A 52 -3.39 -3.17 13.61
C GLN A 52 -4.89 -3.21 13.32
N MET A 53 -5.26 -2.71 12.14
CA MET A 53 -6.60 -2.85 11.59
C MET A 53 -6.53 -3.33 10.14
N ILE A 54 -7.30 -4.37 9.83
CA ILE A 54 -7.25 -5.08 8.54
C ILE A 54 -8.67 -5.26 8.01
N PHE A 55 -8.91 -4.75 6.81
CA PHE A 55 -10.19 -4.82 6.10
C PHE A 55 -9.94 -5.46 4.74
N LEU A 56 -10.45 -6.66 4.55
CA LEU A 56 -10.25 -7.46 3.35
C LEU A 56 -11.60 -7.79 2.73
N ARG A 57 -11.83 -7.42 1.46
CA ARG A 57 -13.12 -7.63 0.79
C ARG A 57 -14.26 -6.96 1.55
N VAL A 58 -14.06 -5.69 1.93
CA VAL A 58 -15.03 -4.92 2.71
C VAL A 58 -15.62 -3.80 1.88
N ASN A 59 -16.95 -3.76 1.81
CA ASN A 59 -17.68 -2.63 1.23
C ASN A 59 -18.05 -1.64 2.34
N MET A 60 -17.90 -0.35 2.05
CA MET A 60 -18.26 0.76 2.94
C MET A 60 -19.33 1.61 2.26
N THR A 61 -20.28 2.10 3.05
CA THR A 61 -21.31 3.03 2.58
C THR A 61 -20.68 4.21 1.81
N ASN A 62 -21.18 4.43 0.59
CA ASN A 62 -20.73 5.48 -0.33
C ASN A 62 -19.25 5.43 -0.76
N GLY A 63 -18.53 4.32 -0.52
CA GLY A 63 -17.11 4.22 -0.89
C GLY A 63 -16.20 5.18 -0.13
N THR A 64 -16.63 5.60 1.08
CA THR A 64 -15.89 6.53 1.94
C THR A 64 -15.43 5.85 3.21
N LEU A 65 -14.34 6.34 3.81
CA LEU A 65 -13.86 5.88 5.11
C LEU A 65 -14.92 6.18 6.19
N PRO A 66 -15.42 5.17 6.95
CA PRO A 66 -16.40 5.42 8.02
C PRO A 66 -15.92 6.39 9.10
N GLN A 67 -16.85 7.11 9.74
CA GLN A 67 -16.55 8.11 10.78
C GLN A 67 -15.86 7.49 12.00
N GLY A 68 -16.14 6.24 12.30
CA GLY A 68 -15.46 5.51 13.36
C GLY A 68 -13.95 5.36 13.17
N PHE A 69 -13.41 5.67 11.99
CA PHE A 69 -11.97 5.69 11.72
C PHE A 69 -11.37 7.10 11.62
N GLN A 70 -12.12 8.13 12.02
CA GLN A 70 -11.78 9.54 11.81
C GLN A 70 -11.65 10.36 13.11
N SER A 71 -11.54 9.69 14.26
CA SER A 71 -11.29 10.40 15.53
C SER A 71 -9.98 11.19 15.46
N PHE A 72 -9.97 12.40 16.01
CA PHE A 72 -8.73 13.17 16.24
C PHE A 72 -7.90 12.60 17.39
N ASP A 73 -8.52 11.85 18.29
CA ASP A 73 -7.84 11.06 19.32
C ASP A 73 -7.61 9.64 18.79
N PHE A 74 -7.10 9.47 17.56
CA PHE A 74 -6.91 8.13 16.99
C PHE A 74 -5.83 7.35 17.76
N PRO A 75 -5.89 6.00 17.83
CA PRO A 75 -4.92 5.23 18.62
C PRO A 75 -3.46 5.49 18.21
N ALA A 76 -2.66 5.99 19.14
CA ALA A 76 -1.30 6.50 18.85
C ALA A 76 -0.30 5.40 18.48
N TYR A 77 -0.54 4.17 18.94
CA TYR A 77 0.30 3.00 18.68
C TYR A 77 -0.15 2.14 17.49
N LEU A 78 -1.22 2.55 16.80
CA LEU A 78 -1.67 1.86 15.59
C LEU A 78 -0.63 2.04 14.49
N PHE A 79 0.10 0.97 14.21
CA PHE A 79 1.20 1.00 13.25
C PHE A 79 0.82 0.40 11.90
N GLN A 80 -0.22 -0.44 11.81
CA GLN A 80 -0.59 -1.12 10.56
C GLN A 80 -2.06 -0.90 10.21
N ILE A 81 -2.29 -0.30 9.05
CA ILE A 81 -3.62 0.03 8.52
C ILE A 81 -3.74 -0.59 7.13
N VAL A 82 -4.62 -1.58 6.99
CA VAL A 82 -4.79 -2.33 5.74
C VAL A 82 -6.24 -2.30 5.30
N PHE A 83 -6.46 -1.81 4.08
CA PHE A 83 -7.70 -1.94 3.33
C PHE A 83 -7.35 -2.56 1.97
N SER A 84 -7.82 -3.78 1.70
CA SER A 84 -7.55 -4.46 0.44
C SER A 84 -8.83 -5.05 -0.16
N GLU A 85 -8.95 -4.93 -1.47
CA GLU A 85 -10.16 -5.34 -2.21
C GLU A 85 -11.41 -4.65 -1.66
N THR A 86 -11.37 -3.33 -1.50
CA THR A 86 -12.50 -2.53 -0.97
C THR A 86 -13.12 -1.64 -2.05
N ASN A 87 -14.24 -0.99 -1.73
CA ASN A 87 -14.85 0.02 -2.59
C ASN A 87 -14.43 1.46 -2.23
N LEU A 88 -13.33 1.67 -1.49
CA LEU A 88 -12.86 3.01 -1.13
C LEU A 88 -12.48 3.83 -2.37
N GLU A 89 -13.15 4.96 -2.56
CA GLU A 89 -12.94 5.91 -3.65
C GLU A 89 -12.15 7.15 -3.20
N THR A 90 -12.33 7.56 -1.95
CA THR A 90 -11.71 8.74 -1.37
C THR A 90 -11.40 8.54 0.12
N LEU A 91 -10.54 9.42 0.67
CA LEU A 91 -10.30 9.54 2.10
C LEU A 91 -10.58 11.00 2.52
N PRO A 92 -10.86 11.26 3.81
CA PRO A 92 -10.97 12.61 4.33
C PRO A 92 -9.72 13.44 4.04
N ASP A 93 -9.91 14.71 3.71
CA ASP A 93 -8.76 15.57 3.43
C ASP A 93 -7.87 15.68 4.67
N ASP A 94 -8.43 15.90 5.85
CA ASP A 94 -7.73 16.11 7.14
C ASP A 94 -7.18 14.82 7.80
N LEU A 95 -6.99 13.74 7.04
CA LEU A 95 -6.51 12.46 7.56
C LEU A 95 -5.14 12.57 8.25
N ASP A 96 -4.30 13.52 7.80
CA ASP A 96 -2.98 13.83 8.36
C ASP A 96 -3.04 14.36 9.80
N ALA A 97 -4.17 14.94 10.21
CA ALA A 97 -4.39 15.38 11.59
C ALA A 97 -4.92 14.28 12.51
N LYS A 98 -5.24 13.10 11.95
CA LYS A 98 -5.93 12.00 12.65
C LYS A 98 -5.04 10.76 12.76
N TRP A 99 -4.47 10.30 11.64
CA TRP A 99 -3.74 9.03 11.61
C TRP A 99 -2.26 9.19 11.99
N PRO A 100 -1.60 8.13 12.52
CA PRO A 100 -0.19 8.20 12.92
C PRO A 100 0.75 8.27 11.70
N ALA A 101 1.66 9.25 11.67
CA ALA A 101 2.61 9.43 10.56
C ALA A 101 3.64 8.29 10.42
N SER A 102 3.94 7.54 11.49
CA SER A 102 4.88 6.41 11.43
C SER A 102 4.22 5.08 11.04
N SER A 103 3.02 5.12 10.46
CA SER A 103 2.24 3.94 10.11
C SER A 103 2.66 3.29 8.77
N VAL A 104 2.34 2.02 8.66
CA VAL A 104 2.27 1.22 7.44
C VAL A 104 0.84 1.28 6.93
N ILE A 105 0.64 1.97 5.81
CA ILE A 105 -0.67 2.14 5.18
C ILE A 105 -0.71 1.37 3.87
N GLN A 106 -1.66 0.45 3.76
CA GLN A 106 -1.93 -0.34 2.57
C GLN A 106 -3.39 -0.13 2.16
N LEU A 107 -3.62 0.55 1.04
CA LEU A 107 -4.93 0.75 0.44
C LEU A 107 -4.89 0.13 -0.95
N GLU A 108 -5.06 -1.18 -1.04
CA GLU A 108 -4.81 -1.95 -2.26
C GLU A 108 -6.10 -2.42 -2.94
N ASN A 109 -6.05 -2.60 -4.26
CA ASN A 109 -7.15 -3.10 -5.09
C ASN A 109 -8.50 -2.43 -4.76
N SER A 110 -8.46 -1.13 -4.49
CA SER A 110 -9.64 -0.31 -4.18
C SER A 110 -9.98 0.59 -5.38
N GLN A 111 -10.76 1.65 -5.17
CA GLN A 111 -11.28 2.51 -6.24
C GLN A 111 -10.66 3.92 -6.23
N LEU A 112 -9.50 4.10 -5.61
CA LEU A 112 -8.83 5.41 -5.53
C LEU A 112 -8.40 5.88 -6.94
N ALA A 113 -9.04 6.94 -7.45
CA ALA A 113 -8.70 7.51 -8.76
C ALA A 113 -7.48 8.46 -8.73
N THR A 114 -7.12 8.94 -7.55
CA THR A 114 -5.97 9.81 -7.27
C THR A 114 -5.33 9.42 -5.94
N VAL A 115 -4.12 9.90 -5.68
CA VAL A 115 -3.52 9.78 -4.34
C VAL A 115 -4.21 10.78 -3.41
N PRO A 116 -4.87 10.34 -2.31
CA PRO A 116 -5.56 11.24 -1.38
C PRO A 116 -4.63 12.30 -0.78
N SER A 117 -5.11 13.54 -0.70
CA SER A 117 -4.31 14.69 -0.23
C SER A 117 -3.83 14.52 1.22
N GLY A 118 -4.68 13.93 2.07
CA GLY A 118 -4.35 13.59 3.45
C GLY A 118 -3.15 12.64 3.56
N LEU A 119 -3.03 11.63 2.68
CA LEU A 119 -1.86 10.73 2.68
C LEU A 119 -0.58 11.42 2.24
N VAL A 120 -0.69 12.36 1.29
CA VAL A 120 0.44 13.18 0.83
C VAL A 120 0.96 14.05 1.96
N ARG A 121 0.10 14.57 2.85
CA ARG A 121 0.52 15.36 4.02
C ARG A 121 0.96 14.48 5.19
N LEU A 122 0.28 13.36 5.40
CA LEU A 122 0.56 12.40 6.47
C LEU A 122 1.98 11.81 6.37
N GLN A 123 2.46 11.56 5.14
CA GLN A 123 3.80 11.01 4.88
C GLN A 123 4.07 9.72 5.69
N PRO A 124 3.26 8.66 5.52
CA PRO A 124 3.44 7.40 6.25
C PRO A 124 4.82 6.79 6.00
N TYR A 125 5.31 5.96 6.92
CA TYR A 125 6.58 5.25 6.74
C TYR A 125 6.57 4.34 5.50
N TYR A 126 5.44 3.65 5.29
CA TYR A 126 5.21 2.73 4.17
C TYR A 126 3.83 3.03 3.57
N LEU A 127 3.77 3.17 2.24
CA LEU A 127 2.55 3.41 1.50
C LEU A 127 2.39 2.44 0.33
N ALA A 128 1.36 1.59 0.37
CA ALA A 128 0.94 0.81 -0.79
C ALA A 128 -0.43 1.28 -1.29
N LEU A 129 -0.48 1.59 -2.58
CA LEU A 129 -1.67 1.96 -3.33
C LEU A 129 -1.90 1.03 -4.53
N THR A 130 -1.30 -0.17 -4.48
CA THR A 130 -1.26 -1.17 -5.54
C THR A 130 -2.67 -1.48 -6.06
N GLY A 131 -2.83 -1.58 -7.38
CA GLY A 131 -4.09 -2.05 -8.00
C GLY A 131 -5.25 -1.04 -7.97
N ASN A 132 -5.02 0.21 -7.54
CA ASN A 132 -6.03 1.27 -7.66
C ASN A 132 -6.01 1.92 -9.05
N PRO A 133 -7.13 2.51 -9.51
CA PRO A 133 -7.20 3.22 -10.79
C PRO A 133 -6.49 4.59 -10.81
N ILE A 134 -5.48 4.81 -9.96
CA ILE A 134 -4.72 6.06 -9.84
C ILE A 134 -4.06 6.41 -11.18
N THR A 135 -4.32 7.61 -11.68
CA THR A 135 -3.80 8.08 -12.98
C THR A 135 -2.60 9.00 -12.87
N SER A 136 -2.39 9.62 -11.72
CA SER A 136 -1.30 10.56 -11.48
C SER A 136 -0.87 10.54 -10.02
N VAL A 137 0.39 10.91 -9.77
CA VAL A 137 0.99 10.97 -8.44
C VAL A 137 1.57 12.37 -8.23
N PRO A 138 1.22 13.06 -7.13
CA PRO A 138 1.74 14.39 -6.85
C PRO A 138 3.23 14.35 -6.48
N SER A 139 3.96 15.41 -6.81
CA SER A 139 5.40 15.50 -6.54
C SER A 139 5.73 15.51 -5.05
N GLU A 140 4.81 16.05 -4.27
CA GLU A 140 4.83 16.20 -2.82
C GLU A 140 4.92 14.86 -2.11
N LEU A 141 4.35 13.79 -2.71
CA LEU A 141 4.42 12.45 -2.14
C LEU A 141 5.87 11.97 -1.97
N PHE A 142 6.75 12.40 -2.86
CA PHE A 142 8.16 12.00 -2.90
C PHE A 142 9.08 12.97 -2.15
N LYS A 143 8.58 14.11 -1.65
CA LYS A 143 9.40 15.17 -1.01
C LYS A 143 9.55 15.02 0.50
N GLY A 144 8.91 14.04 1.13
CA GLY A 144 8.97 13.84 2.57
C GLY A 144 9.63 12.52 2.98
N ASN A 145 9.06 11.89 4.00
CA ASN A 145 9.73 10.86 4.80
C ASN A 145 9.32 9.42 4.46
N ILE A 146 8.48 9.22 3.43
CA ILE A 146 8.05 7.88 3.03
C ILE A 146 9.26 7.08 2.54
N GLN A 147 9.51 5.91 3.14
CA GLN A 147 10.62 5.05 2.75
C GLN A 147 10.24 4.05 1.66
N PHE A 148 8.98 3.62 1.63
CA PHE A 148 8.50 2.61 0.69
C PHE A 148 7.21 3.07 0.04
N ILE A 149 7.21 3.15 -1.29
CA ILE A 149 6.04 3.52 -2.09
C ILE A 149 5.74 2.40 -3.09
N PHE A 150 4.53 1.84 -3.03
CA PHE A 150 4.06 0.83 -3.98
C PHE A 150 2.88 1.37 -4.79
N LEU A 151 3.08 1.52 -6.09
CA LEU A 151 2.14 2.01 -7.08
C LEU A 151 1.90 0.97 -8.18
N GLY A 152 2.28 -0.28 -7.95
CA GLY A 152 2.14 -1.35 -8.91
C GLY A 152 0.69 -1.52 -9.37
N ARG A 153 0.47 -1.94 -10.62
CA ARG A 153 -0.87 -2.15 -11.21
C ARG A 153 -1.80 -0.93 -11.13
N THR A 154 -1.25 0.28 -11.05
CA THR A 154 -2.02 1.53 -11.19
C THR A 154 -2.04 2.00 -12.65
N LYS A 155 -2.77 3.08 -12.95
CA LYS A 155 -2.86 3.70 -14.29
C LYS A 155 -1.90 4.88 -14.46
N VAL A 156 -0.94 5.04 -13.56
CA VAL A 156 0.06 6.11 -13.63
C VAL A 156 0.88 5.96 -14.90
N ASN A 157 1.05 7.07 -15.63
CA ASN A 157 1.77 7.09 -16.91
C ASN A 157 3.05 7.96 -16.90
N LYS A 158 3.26 8.73 -15.82
CA LYS A 158 4.44 9.58 -15.66
C LYS A 158 4.77 9.77 -14.19
N LEU A 159 6.07 9.84 -13.91
CA LEU A 159 6.60 10.30 -12.64
C LEU A 159 6.81 11.82 -12.66
N PRO A 160 6.75 12.51 -11.51
CA PRO A 160 7.06 13.94 -11.43
C PRO A 160 8.53 14.22 -11.80
N GLY A 161 8.77 15.23 -12.65
CA GLY A 161 10.12 15.48 -13.18
C GLY A 161 11.11 16.07 -12.18
N ASN A 162 10.66 17.01 -11.34
CA ASN A 162 11.53 17.76 -10.43
C ASN A 162 11.22 17.39 -8.97
N VAL A 163 11.80 16.28 -8.51
CA VAL A 163 11.75 15.86 -7.11
C VAL A 163 13.15 15.46 -6.65
N THR A 164 13.44 15.68 -5.37
CA THR A 164 14.62 15.16 -4.69
C THR A 164 14.14 14.34 -3.51
N PRO A 165 13.89 13.03 -3.68
CA PRO A 165 13.50 12.17 -2.56
C PRO A 165 14.59 12.15 -1.51
N THR A 166 14.23 12.40 -0.25
CA THR A 166 15.18 12.45 0.87
C THR A 166 15.27 11.13 1.64
N SER A 167 14.19 10.35 1.66
CA SER A 167 14.10 9.13 2.47
C SER A 167 13.66 7.89 1.70
N LEU A 168 13.21 8.06 0.45
CA LEU A 168 12.69 6.97 -0.37
C LEU A 168 13.78 5.93 -0.63
N SER A 169 13.50 4.69 -0.26
CA SER A 169 14.40 3.54 -0.44
C SER A 169 13.86 2.57 -1.49
N VAL A 170 12.53 2.40 -1.57
CA VAL A 170 11.89 1.50 -2.53
C VAL A 170 10.73 2.21 -3.22
N LEU A 171 10.71 2.11 -4.54
CA LEU A 171 9.61 2.52 -5.40
C LEU A 171 9.20 1.35 -6.31
N ASP A 172 8.00 0.81 -6.08
CA ASP A 172 7.39 -0.15 -6.99
C ASP A 172 6.40 0.55 -7.93
N ILE A 173 6.65 0.40 -9.23
CA ILE A 173 5.83 0.90 -10.34
C ILE A 173 5.58 -0.20 -11.37
N THR A 174 5.67 -1.46 -10.95
CA THR A 174 5.42 -2.63 -11.80
C THR A 174 4.02 -2.58 -12.41
N ASN A 175 3.90 -2.98 -13.66
CA ASN A 175 2.61 -3.02 -14.38
C ASN A 175 1.86 -1.66 -14.39
N THR A 176 2.61 -0.56 -14.45
CA THR A 176 2.08 0.79 -14.75
C THR A 176 2.32 1.14 -16.23
N ASN A 177 1.93 2.34 -16.65
CA ASN A 177 2.13 2.84 -18.02
C ASN A 177 3.29 3.87 -18.11
N ILE A 178 4.21 3.86 -17.13
CA ILE A 178 5.37 4.76 -17.11
C ILE A 178 6.40 4.29 -18.15
N SER A 179 6.77 5.19 -19.05
CA SER A 179 7.77 4.95 -20.10
C SER A 179 9.00 5.84 -20.01
N TYR A 180 8.95 6.89 -19.17
CA TYR A 180 10.03 7.84 -18.96
C TYR A 180 10.39 7.94 -17.47
N PHE A 181 11.68 7.88 -17.18
CA PHE A 181 12.23 7.91 -15.83
C PHE A 181 13.02 9.21 -15.62
N PRO A 182 12.59 10.06 -14.67
CA PRO A 182 13.35 11.25 -14.29
C PRO A 182 14.68 10.88 -13.63
N SER A 183 15.66 11.79 -13.67
CA SER A 183 17.02 11.54 -13.14
C SER A 183 17.08 11.26 -11.63
N TRP A 184 16.06 11.61 -10.85
CA TRP A 184 16.03 11.29 -9.43
C TRP A 184 15.82 9.78 -9.15
N ILE A 185 15.45 8.99 -10.17
CA ILE A 185 15.34 7.53 -10.06
C ILE A 185 16.72 6.85 -10.06
N ASP A 186 17.71 7.44 -10.74
CA ASP A 186 19.02 6.81 -10.94
C ASP A 186 19.68 6.34 -9.62
N PRO A 187 19.72 7.16 -8.54
CA PRO A 187 20.30 6.73 -7.26
C PRO A 187 19.57 5.54 -6.61
N LEU A 188 18.26 5.40 -6.82
CA LEU A 188 17.48 4.28 -6.27
C LEU A 188 17.84 2.97 -6.98
N VAL A 189 18.09 3.04 -8.29
CA VAL A 189 18.52 1.89 -9.09
C VAL A 189 19.95 1.49 -8.69
N GLU A 190 20.85 2.44 -8.58
CA GLU A 190 22.24 2.19 -8.15
C GLU A 190 22.28 1.55 -6.76
N ALA A 191 21.54 2.08 -5.79
CA ALA A 191 21.44 1.51 -4.45
C ALA A 191 20.91 0.07 -4.45
N THR A 192 19.96 -0.26 -5.33
CA THR A 192 19.43 -1.63 -5.46
C THR A 192 20.48 -2.60 -6.01
N LEU A 193 21.34 -2.14 -6.91
CA LEU A 193 22.41 -2.96 -7.50
C LEU A 193 23.56 -3.24 -6.51
N ASP A 194 23.85 -2.30 -5.62
CA ASP A 194 24.93 -2.42 -4.63
C ASP A 194 24.56 -3.32 -3.43
N VAL A 195 23.26 -3.44 -3.11
CA VAL A 195 22.82 -4.22 -1.96
C VAL A 195 22.94 -5.73 -2.23
N TYR A 196 22.77 -6.23 -3.46
CA TYR A 196 23.13 -7.59 -3.94
C TYR A 196 22.97 -7.69 -5.49
N PRO A 197 23.83 -8.42 -6.25
CA PRO A 197 23.57 -8.78 -7.64
C PRO A 197 22.54 -9.94 -7.73
N THR A 198 21.42 -9.79 -7.05
CA THR A 198 20.30 -10.72 -7.06
C THR A 198 19.09 -9.93 -7.52
N ILE A 199 18.70 -10.13 -8.77
CA ILE A 199 17.36 -9.79 -9.24
C ILE A 199 16.38 -10.46 -8.27
N VAL A 200 15.77 -9.69 -7.37
CA VAL A 200 14.59 -10.14 -6.64
C VAL A 200 13.41 -9.97 -7.59
N ALA A 201 13.33 -10.89 -8.55
CA ALA A 201 12.06 -11.26 -9.14
C ALA A 201 11.29 -11.99 -8.05
N ALA A 202 10.16 -11.42 -7.61
CA ALA A 202 9.19 -12.07 -6.74
C ALA A 202 9.74 -12.56 -5.38
N LEU A 203 9.87 -11.65 -4.43
CA LEU A 203 9.32 -11.96 -3.11
C LEU A 203 7.96 -11.28 -3.02
N PRO A 204 6.87 -12.00 -2.73
CA PRO A 204 5.66 -11.34 -2.29
C PRO A 204 6.05 -10.64 -0.98
N VAL A 205 6.23 -9.32 -1.01
CA VAL A 205 6.16 -8.53 0.22
C VAL A 205 4.70 -8.62 0.65
N LEU A 206 4.38 -9.72 1.34
CA LEU A 206 3.03 -10.12 1.77
C LEU A 206 1.95 -10.07 0.66
N HIS A 207 2.26 -10.35 -0.60
CA HIS A 207 1.25 -10.50 -1.65
C HIS A 207 0.48 -11.85 -1.58
N SER A 208 0.67 -12.68 -0.55
CA SER A 208 -0.01 -13.99 -0.48
C SER A 208 -0.17 -14.64 0.92
N SER A 209 -0.05 -13.91 2.03
CA SER A 209 -0.18 -14.54 3.36
C SER A 209 -1.60 -14.60 3.93
N PHE A 210 -2.59 -13.92 3.35
CA PHE A 210 -3.96 -14.00 3.87
C PHE A 210 -4.80 -15.11 3.22
N GLU A 211 -4.64 -15.39 1.92
CA GLU A 211 -5.36 -16.52 1.28
C GLU A 211 -4.83 -17.89 1.75
N VAL A 212 -3.52 -18.03 2.00
CA VAL A 212 -2.92 -19.28 2.49
C VAL A 212 -3.34 -19.59 3.94
N LEU A 213 -3.63 -18.56 4.75
CA LEU A 213 -4.13 -18.72 6.12
C LEU A 213 -5.63 -19.04 6.19
N PHE A 214 -6.45 -18.48 5.30
CA PHE A 214 -7.90 -18.76 5.29
C PHE A 214 -8.30 -19.99 4.47
N SER A 215 -7.60 -20.31 3.38
CA SER A 215 -7.91 -21.51 2.59
C SER A 215 -7.53 -22.82 3.29
N ARG A 216 -6.63 -22.78 4.29
CA ARG A 216 -6.23 -23.96 5.07
C ARG A 216 -7.12 -24.29 6.26
N CYS A 217 -8.04 -23.41 6.64
CA CYS A 217 -9.06 -23.71 7.65
C CYS A 217 -10.38 -24.23 7.05
N ALA A 218 -10.56 -24.16 5.72
CA ALA A 218 -11.82 -24.50 5.07
C ALA A 218 -11.83 -25.82 4.29
N ALA A 219 -10.68 -26.49 4.07
CA ALA A 219 -10.63 -27.72 3.30
C ALA A 219 -9.65 -28.73 3.91
N THR A 220 -10.19 -29.72 4.62
CA THR A 220 -9.50 -30.95 4.96
C THR A 220 -9.24 -31.81 3.72
N THR A 221 -8.03 -32.39 3.67
CA THR A 221 -7.65 -33.66 3.02
C THR A 221 -8.04 -33.86 1.54
N ASP A 222 -7.19 -33.41 0.61
CA ASP A 222 -6.49 -34.30 -0.34
C ASP A 222 -5.71 -33.50 -1.39
N SER A 223 -4.68 -34.15 -1.93
CA SER A 223 -3.74 -33.67 -2.95
C SER A 223 -4.42 -33.11 -4.20
N CYS A 224 -3.89 -32.02 -4.77
CA CYS A 224 -3.82 -31.89 -6.24
C CYS A 224 -2.70 -30.94 -6.68
N SER A 225 -1.91 -31.47 -7.60
CA SER A 225 -0.81 -30.89 -8.36
C SER A 225 -1.27 -29.97 -9.49
N GLY A 226 -0.45 -28.95 -9.76
CA GLY A 226 -0.19 -28.42 -11.10
C GLY A 226 -1.11 -27.30 -11.59
N PHE A 227 -0.53 -26.15 -11.89
CA PHE A 227 -0.75 -25.47 -13.18
C PHE A 227 0.49 -24.67 -13.56
N ASP A 228 0.99 -25.02 -14.74
CA ASP A 228 2.13 -24.46 -15.44
C ASP A 228 1.66 -23.29 -16.34
N HIS A 229 2.62 -22.44 -16.70
CA HIS A 229 2.53 -21.32 -17.66
C HIS A 229 1.84 -20.02 -17.22
N MET A 230 2.66 -19.07 -16.76
CA MET A 230 2.41 -17.64 -16.97
C MET A 230 3.70 -16.96 -17.45
N LYS A 231 3.65 -16.41 -18.67
CA LYS A 231 4.77 -15.70 -19.30
C LYS A 231 5.13 -14.47 -18.47
N VAL A 232 6.31 -14.50 -17.84
CA VAL A 232 6.91 -13.35 -17.17
C VAL A 232 7.51 -12.44 -18.25
N SER A 233 6.94 -11.23 -18.41
CA SER A 233 7.58 -10.17 -19.18
C SER A 233 8.37 -9.29 -18.22
N VAL A 234 9.68 -9.46 -18.21
CA VAL A 234 10.63 -8.57 -17.55
C VAL A 234 10.94 -7.42 -18.51
N ALA A 235 10.57 -6.20 -18.15
CA ALA A 235 11.09 -5.00 -18.80
C ALA A 235 12.32 -4.52 -18.00
N ILE A 236 13.50 -5.04 -18.34
CA ILE A 236 14.76 -4.34 -18.05
C ILE A 236 14.92 -3.31 -19.17
N ILE A 237 14.83 -2.02 -18.87
CA ILE A 237 15.23 -0.98 -19.82
C ILE A 237 16.76 -0.98 -19.85
N HIS A 238 17.33 -1.81 -20.71
CA HIS A 238 18.69 -1.63 -21.21
C HIS A 238 18.67 -0.48 -22.22
N THR A 239 18.81 0.77 -21.78
CA THR A 239 19.30 1.84 -22.68
C THR A 239 20.81 1.81 -22.69
N THR A 240 21.41 0.79 -23.31
CA THR A 240 22.81 0.85 -23.72
C THR A 240 22.91 1.57 -25.07
N GLN A 241 22.76 2.89 -25.02
CA GLN A 241 23.43 3.79 -25.95
C GLN A 241 24.82 4.13 -25.36
N LYS A 242 25.65 3.10 -25.16
CA LYS A 242 27.06 3.21 -24.76
C LYS A 242 27.87 2.09 -25.42
N SER A 243 28.01 2.13 -26.74
CA SER A 243 29.04 1.34 -27.44
C SER A 243 29.85 2.12 -28.48
N THR A 244 29.59 3.41 -28.70
CA THR A 244 30.40 4.23 -29.61
C THR A 244 31.50 5.06 -28.93
N LEU A 245 31.54 5.17 -27.60
CA LEU A 245 32.59 5.93 -26.90
C LEU A 245 33.84 5.11 -26.53
N THR A 246 33.83 3.79 -26.72
CA THR A 246 34.99 2.93 -26.41
C THR A 246 35.81 2.55 -27.64
N GLN A 247 35.36 2.87 -28.86
CA GLN A 247 36.07 2.55 -30.11
C GLN A 247 36.96 3.69 -30.63
N GLU A 248 36.76 4.93 -30.18
CA GLU A 248 37.60 6.09 -30.58
C GLU A 248 38.84 6.34 -29.69
N ARG A 249 39.00 5.62 -28.56
CA ARG A 249 40.21 5.72 -27.71
C ARG A 249 41.29 4.68 -27.99
N ARG A 250 41.06 3.71 -28.89
CA ARG A 250 42.08 2.72 -29.30
C ARG A 250 42.87 3.06 -30.56
N HIS A 251 42.59 4.19 -31.23
CA HIS A 251 43.34 4.64 -32.40
C HIS A 251 44.28 5.83 -32.16
N ARG A 252 44.65 6.12 -30.90
CA ARG A 252 45.58 7.21 -30.58
C ARG A 252 46.82 6.86 -29.76
N TYR A 253 47.15 5.58 -29.63
CA TYR A 253 48.46 5.09 -29.18
C TYR A 253 48.72 3.71 -29.77
N ASN A 254 49.31 3.70 -30.96
CA ASN A 254 50.26 2.72 -31.54
C ASN A 254 50.42 2.99 -33.03
#